data_AF-A0A7C4M6E3-F1
#
_entry.id   AF-A0A7C4M6E3-F1
#
_cell.length_a   1.000
_cell.length_b   1.000
_cell.length_c   1.000
_cell.angle_alpha   90.00
_cell.angle_beta   90.00
_cell.angle_gamma   90.00
#
_symmetry.space_group_name_H-M   'P 1'
#
loop_
_entity.id
_entity.type
_entity.pdbx_description
1 polymer ?
#
loop_
_entity_poly.entity_id
_entity_poly.type
_entity_poly.pdbx_seq_one_letter_code
_entity_poly.pdbx_strand_id
1 'polypeptide(L)'
;MMMPAWNIGWFIPLIYLVLTVTTLIIAIFGVYYLVKRLSETTSTKVQRIDKSLEILRERYARGEITREEYFKMKRDLETGLTEV
;
A
#
# COMPACT_ATOMS: atom_id res chain seq x y z
N MET A 1 27.66 23.79 48.86
CA MET A 1 28.22 23.35 47.56
C MET A 1 27.08 23.29 46.57
N MET A 2 26.97 24.26 45.67
CA MET A 2 25.93 24.32 44.64
C MET A 2 26.62 24.07 43.30
N MET A 3 26.22 23.01 42.60
CA MET A 3 26.81 22.65 41.31
C MET A 3 26.39 23.69 40.26
N PRO A 4 27.29 24.13 39.36
CA PRO A 4 26.93 25.06 38.31
C PRO A 4 26.03 24.36 37.29
N ALA A 5 24.76 24.78 37.20
CA ALA A 5 23.81 24.40 36.15
C ALA A 5 24.18 25.08 34.81
N TRP A 6 25.45 25.01 34.43
CA TRP A 6 25.90 25.41 33.11
C TRP A 6 25.64 24.26 32.15
N ASN A 7 25.04 24.61 31.01
CA ASN A 7 24.99 23.83 29.77
C ASN A 7 23.75 22.96 29.49
N ILE A 8 22.79 22.77 30.41
CA ILE A 8 21.58 21.96 30.10
C ILE A 8 20.60 22.66 29.14
N GLY A 9 20.55 24.00 29.14
CA GLY A 9 19.56 24.76 28.37
C GLY A 9 19.63 24.60 26.85
N TRP A 10 20.80 24.27 26.28
CA TRP A 10 20.94 24.07 24.83
C TRP A 10 20.55 22.64 24.39
N PHE A 11 20.59 21.67 25.30
CA PHE A 11 20.19 20.29 25.01
C PHE A 11 18.68 20.09 25.01
N ILE A 12 17.93 20.91 25.77
CA ILE A 12 16.46 20.81 25.84
C ILE A 12 15.78 20.92 24.46
N PRO A 13 16.06 21.93 23.61
CA PRO A 13 15.44 22.02 22.28
C PRO A 13 15.92 20.90 21.35
N LEU A 14 17.17 20.45 21.49
CA LEU A 14 17.72 19.35 20.69
C LEU A 14 17.03 18.02 21.00
N ILE A 15 16.84 17.71 22.29
CA ILE A 15 16.14 16.51 22.75
C ILE A 15 14.68 16.51 22.28
N TYR A 16 14.00 17.66 22.38
CA TYR A 16 12.62 17.81 21.92
C TYR A 16 12.49 17.57 20.41
N LEU A 17 13.43 18.10 19.61
CA LEU A 17 13.48 17.86 18.17
C LEU A 17 13.71 16.38 17.84
N VAL A 18 14.64 15.72 18.54
CA VAL A 18 14.89 14.28 18.33
C VAL A 18 13.67 13.44 18.68
N LEU A 19 12.98 13.74 19.79
CA LEU A 19 11.78 13.02 20.22
C LEU A 19 10.62 13.17 19.22
N THR A 20 10.39 14.38 18.71
CA THR A 20 9.34 14.64 17.72
C THR A 20 9.63 13.97 16.39
N VAL A 21 10.86 14.08 15.88
CA VAL A 21 11.28 13.40 14.64
C VAL A 21 11.21 11.88 14.79
N THR A 22 11.68 11.33 15.91
CA THR A 22 11.61 9.88 16.19
C THR A 22 10.16 9.39 16.22
N THR A 23 9.27 10.13 16.88
CA THR A 23 7.84 9.80 16.95
C THR A 23 7.20 9.80 15.56
N LEU A 24 7.50 10.78 14.72
CA LEU A 24 7.02 10.84 13.34
C LEU A 24 7.53 9.66 12.50
N ILE A 25 8.82 9.33 12.60
CA ILE A 25 9.39 8.19 11.87
C ILE A 25 8.69 6.89 12.26
N ILE A 26 8.49 6.63 13.56
CA ILE A 26 7.80 5.44 14.06
C ILE A 26 6.35 5.42 13.56
N ALA A 27 5.63 6.54 13.61
CA ALA A 27 4.26 6.63 13.12
C ALA A 27 4.17 6.30 11.62
N ILE A 28 5.05 6.89 10.80
CA ILE A 28 5.11 6.63 9.35
C ILE A 28 5.46 5.17 9.10
N PHE A 29 6.44 4.60 9.81
CA PHE A 29 6.82 3.19 9.67
C PHE A 29 5.67 2.26 10.08
N GLY A 30 4.95 2.58 11.15
CA GLY A 30 3.79 1.81 11.60
C GLY A 30 2.67 1.80 10.56
N VAL A 31 2.33 2.97 10.02
CA VAL A 31 1.34 3.09 8.94
C VAL A 31 1.83 2.39 7.67
N TYR A 32 3.08 2.60 7.27
CA TYR A 32 3.67 1.96 6.10
C TYR A 32 3.65 0.43 6.23
N TYR A 33 4.01 -0.11 7.39
CA TYR A 33 4.00 -1.56 7.62
C TYR A 33 2.58 -2.13 7.61
N LEU A 34 1.60 -1.40 8.19
CA LEU A 34 0.20 -1.78 8.18
C LEU A 34 -0.37 -1.77 6.75
N VAL A 35 -0.12 -0.70 6.00
CA VAL A 35 -0.54 -0.57 4.59
C VAL A 35 0.16 -1.59 3.70
N LYS A 36 1.46 -1.87 3.93
CA LYS A 36 2.20 -2.90 3.20
C LYS A 36 1.61 -4.28 3.43
N ARG A 37 1.25 -4.62 4.67
CA ARG A 37 0.65 -5.92 5.00
C ARG A 37 -0.73 -6.08 4.36
N LEU A 38 -1.53 -5.02 4.30
CA LEU A 38 -2.81 -5.03 3.58
C LEU A 38 -2.62 -5.01 2.06
N SER A 39 -1.60 -4.32 1.55
CA SER A 39 -1.28 -4.26 0.13
C SER A 39 -0.66 -5.54 -0.41
N GLU A 40 -0.06 -6.41 0.41
CA GLU A 40 0.38 -7.73 -0.06
C GLU A 40 -0.81 -8.63 -0.42
N THR A 41 -1.94 -8.50 0.29
CA THR A 41 -3.20 -9.14 -0.07
C THR A 41 -3.89 -8.51 -1.28
N THR A 42 -3.85 -7.18 -1.43
CA THR A 42 -4.50 -6.48 -2.56
C THR A 42 -3.65 -6.49 -3.85
N SER A 43 -2.33 -6.35 -3.77
CA SER A 43 -1.42 -6.39 -4.94
C SER A 43 -1.43 -7.74 -5.61
N THR A 44 -1.54 -8.84 -4.84
CA THR A 44 -1.67 -10.18 -5.43
C THR A 44 -3.00 -10.33 -6.17
N LYS A 45 -4.09 -9.72 -5.67
CA LYS A 45 -5.40 -9.77 -6.32
C LYS A 45 -5.45 -8.91 -7.59
N VAL A 46 -4.99 -7.66 -7.52
CA VAL A 46 -4.96 -6.74 -8.68
C VAL A 46 -4.08 -7.30 -9.79
N GLN A 47 -2.88 -7.79 -9.45
CA GLN A 47 -1.97 -8.36 -10.45
C GLN A 47 -2.49 -9.67 -11.08
N ARG A 48 -3.30 -10.46 -10.36
CA ARG A 48 -3.99 -11.63 -10.93
C ARG A 48 -5.13 -11.24 -11.87
N ILE A 49 -5.82 -10.13 -11.58
CA ILE A 49 -6.93 -9.65 -12.41
C ILE A 49 -6.40 -9.12 -13.74
N ASP A 50 -5.32 -8.32 -13.72
CA ASP A 50 -4.65 -7.85 -14.95
C ASP A 50 -4.22 -9.01 -15.85
N LYS A 51 -3.55 -10.03 -15.29
CA LYS A 51 -3.18 -11.24 -16.04
C LYS A 51 -4.38 -11.98 -16.62
N SER A 52 -5.48 -12.09 -15.87
CA SER A 52 -6.69 -12.77 -16.34
C SER A 52 -7.36 -12.02 -17.49
N LEU A 53 -7.40 -10.68 -17.41
CA LEU A 53 -7.89 -9.79 -18.46
C LEU A 53 -7.02 -9.85 -19.72
N GLU A 54 -5.71 -9.91 -19.57
CA GLU A 54 -4.75 -10.04 -20.67
C GLU A 54 -4.96 -11.36 -21.42
N ILE A 55 -5.10 -12.48 -20.70
CA ILE A 55 -5.42 -13.80 -21.29
C ILE A 55 -6.77 -13.77 -22.02
N LEU A 56 -7.78 -13.14 -21.42
CA LEU A 56 -9.10 -12.98 -22.04
C LEU A 56 -9.02 -12.23 -23.37
N ARG A 57 -8.26 -11.13 -23.38
CA ARG A 57 -8.08 -10.28 -24.57
C ARG A 57 -7.34 -11.02 -25.67
N GLU A 58 -6.33 -11.82 -25.32
CA GLU A 58 -5.59 -12.63 -26.29
C GLU A 58 -6.50 -13.69 -26.95
N ARG A 59 -7.34 -14.39 -26.17
CA ARG A 59 -8.28 -15.39 -26.71
C ARG A 59 -9.36 -14.76 -27.58
N TYR A 60 -9.83 -13.56 -27.22
CA TYR A 60 -10.74 -12.79 -28.05
C TYR A 60 -10.08 -12.37 -29.38
N ALA A 61 -8.82 -11.94 -29.35
CA ALA A 61 -8.07 -11.61 -30.56
C ALA A 61 -7.81 -12.83 -31.46
N ARG A 62 -7.63 -14.02 -30.86
CA ARG A 62 -7.54 -15.30 -31.57
C ARG A 62 -8.91 -15.78 -32.11
N GLY A 63 -10.01 -15.17 -31.70
CA GLY A 63 -11.37 -15.57 -32.08
C GLY A 63 -11.86 -16.85 -31.39
N GLU A 64 -11.19 -17.31 -30.33
CA GLU A 64 -11.56 -18.51 -29.57
C GLU A 64 -12.77 -18.28 -28.66
N ILE A 65 -13.11 -17.02 -28.38
CA ILE A 65 -14.26 -16.59 -27.59
C ILE A 65 -15.01 -15.46 -28.29
N THR A 66 -16.32 -15.45 -28.16
CA THR A 66 -17.16 -14.41 -28.76
C THR A 66 -17.11 -13.11 -27.94
N ARG A 67 -17.53 -12.00 -28.55
CA ARG A 67 -17.62 -10.69 -27.86
C ARG A 67 -18.51 -10.75 -26.61
N GLU A 68 -19.57 -11.55 -26.66
CA GLU A 68 -20.53 -11.71 -25.57
C GLU A 68 -19.89 -12.44 -24.38
N GLU A 69 -19.14 -13.51 -24.63
CA GLU A 69 -18.38 -14.22 -23.59
C GLU A 69 -17.31 -13.33 -22.95
N TYR A 70 -16.56 -12.58 -23.78
CA TYR A 70 -15.56 -11.63 -23.30
C TYR A 70 -16.18 -10.58 -22.36
N PHE A 71 -17.33 -10.01 -22.73
CA PHE A 71 -18.00 -8.99 -21.91
C PHE A 71 -18.53 -9.55 -20.60
N LYS A 72 -19.06 -10.78 -20.62
CA LYS A 72 -19.61 -11.46 -19.43
C LYS A 72 -18.50 -11.75 -18.41
N MET A 73 -17.39 -12.31 -18.86
CA MET A 73 -16.21 -12.59 -18.03
C MET A 73 -15.52 -11.32 -17.53
N LYS A 74 -15.42 -10.27 -18.36
CA LYS A 74 -14.87 -8.98 -17.92
C LYS A 74 -15.69 -8.38 -16.78
N ARG A 75 -17.02 -8.38 -16.89
CA ARG A 75 -17.92 -7.90 -15.83
C ARG A 75 -17.80 -8.70 -14.54
N ASP A 76 -17.66 -10.01 -14.65
CA ASP A 76 -17.50 -10.92 -13.50
C ASP A 76 -16.20 -10.60 -12.73
N LEU A 77 -15.10 -10.41 -13.46
CA LEU A 77 -13.80 -10.01 -12.90
C LEU A 77 -13.82 -8.59 -12.29
N GLU A 78 -14.57 -7.65 -12.87
CA GLU A 78 -14.76 -6.30 -12.31
C GLU A 78 -15.64 -6.31 -11.05
N THR A 79 -16.71 -7.11 -11.04
CA THR A 79 -17.65 -7.22 -9.89
C THR A 79 -16.99 -7.92 -8.70
N GLY A 80 -16.22 -8.98 -8.94
CA GLY A 80 -15.41 -9.64 -7.91
C GLY A 80 -14.28 -8.77 -7.33
N LEU A 81 -14.00 -7.62 -7.93
CA LEU A 81 -13.06 -6.60 -7.45
C LEU A 81 -13.72 -5.60 -6.50
N THR A 82 -15.03 -5.35 -6.65
CA THR A 82 -15.81 -4.44 -5.80
C THR A 82 -16.37 -5.08 -4.53
N GLU A 83 -16.38 -6.42 -4.45
CA GLU A 83 -16.89 -7.17 -3.29
C GLU A 83 -15.84 -7.49 -2.20
N VAL A 84 -14.60 -7.01 -2.32
CA VAL A 84 -13.52 -7.14 -1.31
C VAL A 84 -13.19 -5.79 -0.71
#